data_AF-A0AA86J3E3-F1
#
_entry.id   AF-A0AA86J3E3-F1
#
_cell.length_a   1.000
_cell.length_b   1.000
_cell.length_c   1.000
_cell.angle_alpha   90.00
_cell.angle_beta   90.00
_cell.angle_gamma   90.00
#
_symmetry.space_group_name_H-M   'P 1'
#
loop_
_entity.id
_entity.type
_entity.pdbx_description
1 polymer ?
#
loop_
_entity_poly.entity_id
_entity_poly.type
_entity_poly.pdbx_seq_one_letter_code
_entity_poly.pdbx_strand_id
1 'polypeptide(L)'
;MKHIWISTLIAAALLSGCHAQEPDKRPLQTDEAMSGDWTLPYGQWGFAFFTPKELSAQVRHARIIDTDGYLYRFYTLDGTQDNPDSIVFWSSKVRRSSIHFNKANKPPQYMVFCWDSLIDKKTYETRLVFSPETWRRMKTPASHVDRKGQTVWYDRMLFGLAPRGKVRVWLQDIGDYPNLPVTPIKLETVSGDKLRLCKSMVRDKASYIPIKSIEEFIKDKTYPYGEW
;
A
#
# COMPACT_ATOMS: atom_id res chain seq x y z
N MET A 1 14.28 88.37 18.04
CA MET A 1 15.51 87.57 18.18
C MET A 1 15.23 86.16 17.73
N LYS A 2 16.13 85.60 16.91
CA LYS A 2 16.10 84.24 16.37
C LYS A 2 15.94 83.23 17.52
N HIS A 3 15.25 82.12 17.28
CA HIS A 3 15.91 80.81 17.19
C HIS A 3 14.92 79.75 16.68
N ILE A 4 15.41 79.05 15.66
CA ILE A 4 14.83 77.93 14.93
C ILE A 4 14.95 76.68 15.80
N TRP A 5 13.88 75.89 15.92
CA TRP A 5 13.98 74.46 16.26
C TRP A 5 13.22 73.66 15.21
N ILE A 6 13.98 72.96 14.38
CA ILE A 6 13.52 71.97 13.42
C ILE A 6 13.29 70.68 14.20
N SER A 7 12.05 70.20 14.24
CA SER A 7 11.73 68.86 14.74
C SER A 7 11.33 67.98 13.57
N THR A 8 12.27 67.12 13.18
CA THR A 8 12.16 66.09 12.16
C THR A 8 11.13 65.04 12.58
N LEU A 9 10.03 64.93 11.84
CA LEU A 9 9.06 63.83 11.99
C LEU A 9 9.44 62.72 11.00
N ILE A 10 9.96 61.61 11.53
CA ILE A 10 10.28 60.39 10.79
C ILE A 10 8.95 59.70 10.43
N ALA A 11 8.61 59.68 9.14
CA ALA A 11 7.52 58.87 8.62
C ALA A 11 7.97 57.40 8.58
N ALA A 12 7.43 56.57 9.48
CA ALA A 12 7.61 55.13 9.45
C ALA A 12 6.73 54.54 8.32
N ALA A 13 7.36 54.18 7.19
CA ALA A 13 6.71 53.40 6.15
C ALA A 13 6.54 51.95 6.63
N LEU A 14 5.30 51.58 6.98
CA LEU A 14 4.92 50.19 7.20
C LEU A 14 4.89 49.48 5.84
N LEU A 15 5.98 48.78 5.50
CA LEU A 15 5.96 47.79 4.44
C LEU A 15 5.13 46.60 4.91
N SER A 16 3.86 46.58 4.52
CA SER A 16 3.05 45.37 4.53
C SER A 16 3.67 44.37 3.56
N GLY A 17 4.51 43.49 4.07
CA GLY A 17 5.00 42.33 3.34
C GLY A 17 3.83 41.41 3.04
N CYS A 18 3.35 41.44 1.80
CA CYS A 18 2.58 40.32 1.26
C CYS A 18 3.51 39.10 1.32
N HIS A 19 3.27 38.21 2.27
CA HIS A 19 3.79 36.85 2.21
C HIS A 19 3.24 36.22 0.93
N ALA A 20 4.03 36.23 -0.14
CA ALA A 20 3.83 35.35 -1.26
C ALA A 20 3.91 33.93 -0.69
N GLN A 21 2.74 33.30 -0.58
CA GLN A 21 2.62 31.90 -0.22
C GLN A 21 3.46 31.11 -1.23
N GLU A 22 4.45 30.34 -0.74
CA GLU A 22 5.21 29.44 -1.59
C GLU A 22 4.25 28.60 -2.43
N PRO A 23 4.55 28.35 -3.72
CA PRO A 23 3.73 27.47 -4.54
C PRO A 23 3.61 26.14 -3.82
N ASP A 24 2.36 25.79 -3.52
CA ASP A 24 1.93 24.60 -2.80
C ASP A 24 2.68 23.37 -3.33
N LYS A 25 3.63 22.84 -2.55
CA LYS A 25 4.40 21.62 -2.88
C LYS A 25 3.51 20.40 -2.72
N ARG A 26 2.39 20.36 -3.45
CA ARG A 26 1.62 19.13 -3.63
C ARG A 26 2.50 18.14 -4.39
N PRO A 27 2.55 16.86 -3.96
CA PRO A 27 3.23 15.85 -4.75
C PRO A 27 2.63 15.85 -6.16
N LEU A 28 3.47 15.85 -7.22
CA LEU A 28 3.03 15.82 -8.64
C LEU A 28 1.94 14.77 -8.93
N GLN A 29 1.97 13.68 -8.18
CA GLN A 29 1.01 12.59 -8.24
C GLN A 29 -0.40 12.99 -7.80
N THR A 30 -0.53 13.92 -6.87
CA THR A 30 -1.81 14.50 -6.44
C THR A 30 -2.41 15.35 -7.55
N ASP A 31 -1.61 16.06 -8.34
CA ASP A 31 -2.11 16.84 -9.48
C ASP A 31 -2.60 15.93 -10.62
N GLU A 32 -1.85 14.88 -10.97
CA GLU A 32 -2.28 13.90 -11.98
C GLU A 32 -3.52 13.10 -11.51
N ALA A 33 -3.57 12.73 -10.22
CA ALA A 33 -4.75 12.10 -9.63
C ALA A 33 -5.98 13.03 -9.68
N MET A 34 -5.82 14.31 -9.33
CA MET A 34 -6.91 15.30 -9.32
C MET A 34 -7.37 15.73 -10.71
N SER A 35 -6.52 15.62 -11.74
CA SER A 35 -6.85 16.06 -13.10
C SER A 35 -7.53 15.00 -13.98
N GLY A 36 -7.51 13.73 -13.58
CA GLY A 36 -8.02 12.61 -14.37
C GLY A 36 -9.34 12.04 -13.84
N ASP A 37 -10.20 11.57 -14.75
CA ASP A 37 -11.29 10.67 -14.35
C ASP A 37 -10.75 9.26 -14.14
N TRP A 38 -10.63 8.84 -12.89
CA TRP A 38 -10.15 7.51 -12.51
C TRP A 38 -11.26 6.51 -12.20
N THR A 39 -12.47 6.73 -12.72
CA THR A 39 -13.59 5.77 -12.61
C THR A 39 -13.21 4.41 -13.19
N LEU A 40 -13.45 3.36 -12.41
CA LEU A 40 -13.18 1.98 -12.80
C LEU A 40 -14.37 1.40 -13.56
N PRO A 41 -14.15 0.67 -14.67
CA PRO A 41 -15.23 0.10 -15.49
C PRO A 41 -16.02 -1.03 -14.80
N TYR A 42 -15.54 -1.49 -13.64
CA TYR A 42 -16.14 -2.55 -12.83
C TYR A 42 -16.56 -2.04 -11.43
N GLY A 43 -16.62 -0.72 -11.23
CA GLY A 43 -17.11 -0.10 -9.99
C GLY A 43 -16.06 -0.07 -8.88
N GLN A 44 -15.87 -1.19 -8.17
CA GLN A 44 -14.92 -1.29 -7.04
C GLN A 44 -13.84 -2.30 -7.34
N TRP A 45 -12.60 -1.99 -6.98
CA TRP A 45 -11.53 -2.99 -6.96
C TRP A 45 -11.42 -3.61 -5.57
N GLY A 46 -10.98 -4.87 -5.54
CA GLY A 46 -10.67 -5.61 -4.33
C GLY A 46 -9.17 -5.71 -4.07
N PHE A 47 -8.77 -5.96 -2.83
CA PHE A 47 -7.40 -6.34 -2.53
C PHE A 47 -7.29 -7.51 -1.56
N ALA A 48 -6.20 -8.27 -1.68
CA ALA A 48 -5.94 -9.37 -0.78
C ALA A 48 -4.47 -9.44 -0.39
N PHE A 49 -4.25 -9.83 0.86
CA PHE A 49 -2.94 -10.21 1.34
C PHE A 49 -2.77 -11.71 1.22
N PHE A 50 -1.55 -12.13 0.94
CA PHE A 50 -1.21 -13.54 0.97
C PHE A 50 0.23 -13.74 1.45
N THR A 51 0.54 -14.95 1.88
CA THR A 51 1.91 -15.34 2.24
C THR A 51 2.39 -16.51 1.40
N PRO A 52 3.70 -16.75 1.34
CA PRO A 52 4.21 -18.06 0.96
C PRO A 52 3.66 -19.17 1.86
N LYS A 53 3.72 -20.40 1.37
CA LYS A 53 3.32 -21.61 2.08
C LYS A 53 3.99 -21.64 3.46
N GLU A 54 3.17 -21.75 4.51
CA GLU A 54 3.63 -21.86 5.91
C GLU A 54 4.57 -20.72 6.38
N LEU A 55 4.61 -19.58 5.68
CA LEU A 55 5.32 -18.36 6.10
C LEU A 55 4.32 -17.29 6.54
N SER A 56 3.42 -17.68 7.45
CA SER A 56 2.21 -16.93 7.77
C SER A 56 2.45 -15.53 8.31
N ALA A 57 1.57 -14.62 7.91
CA ALA A 57 1.50 -13.25 8.39
C ALA A 57 0.04 -12.83 8.57
N GLN A 58 -0.21 -11.88 9.47
CA GLN A 58 -1.55 -11.36 9.75
C GLN A 58 -1.58 -9.87 9.51
N VAL A 59 -2.47 -9.38 8.65
CA VAL A 59 -2.69 -7.94 8.50
C VAL A 59 -3.76 -7.49 9.50
N ARG A 60 -3.46 -6.42 10.23
CA ARG A 60 -4.28 -5.93 11.35
C ARG A 60 -4.96 -4.60 11.06
N HIS A 61 -4.41 -3.83 10.13
CA HIS A 61 -4.92 -2.50 9.79
C HIS A 61 -4.46 -2.14 8.38
N ALA A 62 -5.33 -1.50 7.59
CA ALA A 62 -4.94 -0.86 6.33
C ALA A 62 -5.60 0.51 6.18
N ARG A 63 -4.93 1.41 5.45
CA ARG A 63 -5.49 2.68 4.99
C ARG A 63 -5.13 2.88 3.53
N ILE A 64 -6.07 3.42 2.77
CA ILE A 64 -5.89 3.78 1.36
C ILE A 64 -6.32 5.23 1.19
N ILE A 65 -5.52 6.01 0.48
CA ILE A 65 -5.96 7.27 -0.13
C ILE A 65 -6.11 6.98 -1.61
N ASP A 66 -7.33 7.08 -2.14
CA ASP A 66 -7.57 6.86 -3.57
C ASP A 66 -7.33 8.11 -4.41
N THR A 67 -7.48 7.98 -5.72
CA THR A 67 -7.26 9.04 -6.72
C THR A 67 -8.21 10.23 -6.59
N ASP A 68 -9.39 10.05 -5.97
CA ASP A 68 -10.29 11.16 -5.64
C ASP A 68 -9.92 11.81 -4.28
N GLY A 69 -8.90 11.31 -3.60
CA GLY A 69 -8.44 11.79 -2.29
C GLY A 69 -9.22 11.21 -1.10
N TYR A 70 -10.11 10.24 -1.34
CA TYR A 70 -10.90 9.63 -0.27
C TYR A 70 -10.04 8.69 0.57
N LEU A 71 -10.14 8.82 1.90
CA LEU A 71 -9.40 8.02 2.86
C LEU A 71 -10.24 6.85 3.40
N TYR A 72 -9.91 5.65 2.94
CA TYR A 72 -10.44 4.40 3.49
C TYR A 72 -9.65 3.98 4.73
N ARG A 73 -10.37 3.50 5.75
CA ARG A 73 -9.80 2.89 6.96
C ARG A 73 -10.42 1.52 7.14
N PHE A 74 -9.59 0.48 7.09
CA PHE A 74 -10.03 -0.90 7.23
C PHE A 74 -9.64 -1.41 8.61
N TYR A 75 -10.66 -1.58 9.47
CA TYR A 75 -10.54 -2.21 10.79
C TYR A 75 -10.84 -3.71 10.75
N THR A 76 -11.73 -4.11 9.83
CA THR A 76 -11.97 -5.50 9.47
C THR A 76 -11.41 -5.73 8.08
N LEU A 77 -10.58 -6.76 7.92
CA LEU A 77 -9.93 -7.13 6.68
C LEU A 77 -10.26 -8.57 6.33
N ASP A 78 -10.31 -8.88 5.04
CA ASP A 78 -10.28 -10.28 4.59
C ASP A 78 -8.96 -10.94 5.06
N GLY A 79 -9.04 -12.22 5.47
CA GLY A 79 -7.91 -12.92 6.06
C GLY A 79 -6.73 -13.12 5.10
N THR A 80 -5.51 -13.06 5.64
CA THR A 80 -4.29 -13.40 4.90
C THR A 80 -4.20 -14.91 4.73
N GLN A 81 -4.36 -15.39 3.50
CA GLN A 81 -4.24 -16.81 3.17
C GLN A 81 -2.83 -17.10 2.66
N ASP A 82 -2.28 -18.26 2.98
CA ASP A 82 -1.06 -18.73 2.34
C ASP A 82 -1.32 -19.15 0.88
N ASN A 83 -0.25 -19.28 0.11
CA ASN A 83 -0.29 -19.82 -1.23
C ASN A 83 0.59 -21.09 -1.26
N PRO A 84 0.01 -22.28 -1.47
CA PRO A 84 0.75 -23.54 -1.40
C PRO A 84 1.80 -23.69 -2.50
N ASP A 85 1.67 -22.96 -3.61
CA ASP A 85 2.60 -22.98 -4.74
C ASP A 85 3.78 -22.00 -4.54
N SER A 86 3.72 -21.14 -3.52
CA SER A 86 4.77 -20.19 -3.19
C SER A 86 5.66 -20.78 -2.09
N ILE A 87 6.63 -21.62 -2.46
CA ILE A 87 7.49 -22.37 -1.51
C ILE A 87 8.91 -21.80 -1.44
N VAL A 88 9.52 -21.57 -2.61
CA VAL A 88 10.86 -20.96 -2.74
C VAL A 88 10.77 -19.59 -3.41
N PHE A 89 9.85 -19.42 -4.35
CA PHE A 89 9.60 -18.18 -5.08
C PHE A 89 8.11 -17.87 -5.08
N TRP A 90 7.74 -16.61 -5.33
CA TRP A 90 6.35 -16.25 -5.52
C TRP A 90 5.76 -17.00 -6.72
N SER A 91 4.63 -17.68 -6.51
CA SER A 91 3.84 -18.21 -7.63
C SER A 91 3.39 -17.04 -8.50
N SER A 92 3.54 -17.19 -9.82
CA SER A 92 3.00 -16.21 -10.78
C SER A 92 1.47 -16.28 -10.87
N LYS A 93 0.83 -17.31 -10.30
CA LYS A 93 -0.60 -17.59 -10.45
C LYS A 93 -1.34 -17.66 -9.12
N VAL A 94 -1.20 -16.62 -8.30
CA VAL A 94 -1.99 -16.50 -7.06
C VAL A 94 -3.41 -16.05 -7.38
N ARG A 95 -4.40 -16.70 -6.77
CA ARG A 95 -5.83 -16.38 -6.93
C ARG A 95 -6.50 -16.15 -5.58
N ARG A 96 -7.30 -15.09 -5.52
CA ARG A 96 -8.15 -14.69 -4.40
C ARG A 96 -9.52 -14.36 -4.97
N SER A 97 -10.51 -15.19 -4.67
CA SER A 97 -11.87 -15.12 -5.21
C SER A 97 -12.84 -14.39 -4.27
N SER A 98 -12.70 -14.61 -2.97
CA SER A 98 -13.60 -14.09 -1.94
C SER A 98 -13.04 -12.82 -1.31
N ILE A 99 -13.45 -11.67 -1.84
CA ILE A 99 -13.14 -10.34 -1.27
C ILE A 99 -14.43 -9.75 -0.72
N HIS A 100 -14.56 -9.70 0.61
CA HIS A 100 -15.75 -9.20 1.28
C HIS A 100 -15.56 -7.76 1.78
N PHE A 101 -14.46 -7.52 2.50
CA PHE A 101 -14.21 -6.24 3.18
C PHE A 101 -13.23 -5.35 2.44
N ASN A 102 -12.23 -5.94 1.78
CA ASN A 102 -11.09 -5.22 1.22
C ASN A 102 -11.43 -4.60 -0.14
N LYS A 103 -12.21 -3.51 -0.17
CA LYS A 103 -12.66 -2.85 -1.39
C LYS A 103 -12.48 -1.33 -1.35
N ALA A 104 -12.19 -0.74 -2.50
CA ALA A 104 -12.17 0.71 -2.69
C ALA A 104 -12.72 1.08 -4.07
N ASN A 105 -13.22 2.31 -4.22
CA ASN A 105 -13.95 2.74 -5.42
C ASN A 105 -13.01 3.19 -6.54
N LYS A 106 -11.89 3.83 -6.20
CA LYS A 106 -10.96 4.41 -7.17
C LYS A 106 -9.54 3.85 -6.96
N PRO A 107 -8.68 3.87 -7.99
CA PRO A 107 -7.29 3.43 -7.88
C PRO A 107 -6.55 4.06 -6.69
N PRO A 108 -5.66 3.31 -6.00
CA PRO A 108 -4.97 3.82 -4.83
C PRO A 108 -3.84 4.78 -5.22
N GLN A 109 -3.76 5.97 -4.62
CA GLN A 109 -2.55 6.81 -4.67
C GLN A 109 -1.52 6.33 -3.65
N TYR A 110 -2.00 6.08 -2.44
CA TYR A 110 -1.20 5.66 -1.30
C TYR A 110 -1.90 4.54 -0.54
N MET A 111 -1.12 3.58 -0.08
CA MET A 111 -1.59 2.57 0.86
C MET A 111 -0.59 2.39 2.00
N VAL A 112 -1.10 2.20 3.20
CA VAL A 112 -0.29 1.80 4.36
C VAL A 112 -1.00 0.70 5.10
N PHE A 113 -0.28 -0.33 5.51
CA PHE A 113 -0.83 -1.42 6.31
C PHE A 113 0.13 -1.93 7.37
N CYS A 114 -0.47 -2.40 8.46
CA CYS A 114 0.20 -2.98 9.62
C CYS A 114 0.04 -4.48 9.57
N TRP A 115 1.14 -5.22 9.66
CA TRP A 115 1.11 -6.67 9.59
C TRP A 115 2.13 -7.33 10.50
N ASP A 116 1.77 -8.48 11.03
CA ASP A 116 2.60 -9.29 11.91
C ASP A 116 3.13 -10.49 11.15
N SER A 117 4.45 -10.61 11.05
CA SER A 117 5.09 -11.83 10.60
C SER A 117 5.12 -12.82 11.77
N LEU A 118 4.46 -13.97 11.64
CA LEU A 118 4.52 -15.02 12.67
C LEU A 118 5.90 -15.68 12.70
N ILE A 119 6.59 -15.69 11.56
CA ILE A 119 7.94 -16.23 11.41
C ILE A 119 8.97 -15.34 12.10
N ASP A 120 8.91 -14.03 11.86
CA ASP A 120 9.85 -13.08 12.47
C ASP A 120 9.45 -12.69 13.90
N LYS A 121 8.24 -13.08 14.33
CA LYS A 121 7.59 -12.64 15.58
C LYS A 121 7.67 -11.12 15.74
N LYS A 122 7.29 -10.42 14.66
CA LYS A 122 7.56 -8.99 14.49
C LYS A 122 6.44 -8.30 13.72
N THR A 123 6.09 -7.11 14.21
CA THR A 123 5.19 -6.17 13.54
C THR A 123 5.96 -5.32 12.52
N TYR A 124 5.37 -5.21 11.34
CA TYR A 124 5.83 -4.41 10.22
C TYR A 124 4.77 -3.38 9.82
N GLU A 125 5.24 -2.25 9.30
CA GLU A 125 4.44 -1.24 8.63
C GLU A 125 4.95 -1.10 7.20
N THR A 126 4.10 -1.36 6.22
CA THR A 126 4.43 -1.18 4.81
C THR A 126 3.67 0.01 4.25
N ARG A 127 4.39 0.89 3.55
CA ARG A 127 3.89 2.12 2.92
C ARG A 127 4.17 2.05 1.42
N LEU A 128 3.15 2.28 0.61
CA LEU A 128 3.20 2.20 -0.85
C LEU A 128 2.67 3.48 -1.48
N VAL A 129 3.36 3.93 -2.52
CA VAL A 129 2.96 5.06 -3.37
C VAL A 129 2.84 4.53 -4.81
N PHE A 130 1.66 4.55 -5.40
CA PHE A 130 1.37 3.87 -6.67
C PHE A 130 1.44 4.78 -7.88
N SER A 131 2.16 4.38 -8.92
CA SER A 131 2.29 5.21 -10.12
C SER A 131 0.97 5.38 -10.89
N PRO A 132 0.83 6.46 -11.68
CA PRO A 132 -0.25 6.60 -12.65
C PRO A 132 -0.33 5.46 -13.67
N GLU A 133 0.79 4.77 -13.94
CA GLU A 133 0.80 3.53 -14.72
C GLU A 133 -0.06 2.44 -14.07
N THR A 134 -0.03 2.31 -12.73
CA THR A 134 -0.89 1.36 -12.00
C THR A 134 -2.36 1.68 -12.25
N TRP A 135 -2.75 2.96 -12.14
CA TRP A 135 -4.14 3.39 -12.32
C TRP A 135 -4.63 3.19 -13.76
N ARG A 136 -3.77 3.54 -14.74
CA ARG A 136 -4.02 3.27 -16.16
C ARG A 136 -4.18 1.78 -16.42
N ARG A 137 -3.35 0.93 -15.80
CA ARG A 137 -3.47 -0.52 -15.94
C ARG A 137 -4.78 -1.05 -15.36
N MET A 138 -5.22 -0.54 -14.21
CA MET A 138 -6.51 -0.90 -13.60
C MET A 138 -7.72 -0.47 -14.45
N LYS A 139 -7.56 0.51 -15.36
CA LYS A 139 -8.57 0.95 -16.33
C LYS A 139 -8.42 0.34 -17.73
N THR A 140 -7.42 -0.50 -17.94
CA THR A 140 -7.15 -1.13 -19.25
C THR A 140 -7.41 -2.63 -19.12
N PRO A 141 -8.29 -3.22 -19.96
CA PRO A 141 -8.58 -4.64 -19.85
C PRO A 141 -7.35 -5.48 -20.20
N ALA A 142 -7.41 -6.78 -19.91
CA ALA A 142 -6.45 -7.72 -20.45
C ALA A 142 -6.61 -7.85 -21.98
N SER A 143 -5.57 -8.32 -22.66
CA SER A 143 -5.63 -8.59 -24.10
C SER A 143 -6.45 -9.84 -24.45
N HIS A 144 -6.86 -10.61 -23.44
CA HIS A 144 -7.67 -11.81 -23.55
C HIS A 144 -9.04 -11.64 -22.91
N VAL A 145 -9.93 -12.57 -23.26
CA VAL A 145 -11.27 -12.72 -22.68
C VAL A 145 -11.32 -13.93 -21.76
N ASP A 146 -12.35 -13.99 -20.92
CA ASP A 146 -12.61 -15.17 -20.10
C ASP A 146 -13.17 -16.34 -20.94
N ARG A 147 -13.44 -17.47 -20.28
CA ARG A 147 -13.99 -18.67 -20.95
C ARG A 147 -15.38 -18.44 -21.57
N LYS A 148 -16.07 -17.37 -21.20
CA LYS A 148 -17.39 -16.98 -21.71
C LYS A 148 -17.29 -15.85 -22.75
N GLY A 149 -16.08 -15.45 -23.16
CA GLY A 149 -15.86 -14.36 -24.09
C GLY A 149 -16.03 -12.96 -23.49
N GLN A 150 -16.07 -12.83 -22.16
CA GLN A 150 -16.22 -11.55 -21.47
C GLN A 150 -14.87 -10.86 -21.28
N THR A 151 -14.88 -9.52 -21.33
CA THR A 151 -13.72 -8.69 -21.05
C THR A 151 -13.15 -8.97 -19.66
N VAL A 152 -11.85 -9.21 -19.58
CA VAL A 152 -11.14 -9.40 -18.32
C VAL A 152 -10.59 -8.06 -17.83
N TRP A 153 -10.95 -7.71 -16.61
CA TRP A 153 -10.43 -6.53 -15.92
C TRP A 153 -9.53 -6.93 -14.75
N TYR A 154 -8.53 -6.09 -14.46
CA TYR A 154 -7.68 -6.22 -13.28
C TYR A 154 -8.38 -5.61 -12.06
N ASP A 155 -9.45 -6.26 -11.61
CA ASP A 155 -10.30 -5.81 -10.52
C ASP A 155 -9.72 -6.10 -9.13
N ARG A 156 -8.57 -6.79 -9.04
CA ARG A 156 -7.97 -7.24 -7.78
C ARG A 156 -6.47 -6.99 -7.71
N MET A 157 -6.04 -6.44 -6.58
CA MET A 157 -4.62 -6.27 -6.26
C MET A 157 -4.19 -7.22 -5.15
N LEU A 158 -3.06 -7.89 -5.35
CA LEU A 158 -2.50 -8.87 -4.43
C LEU A 158 -1.25 -8.32 -3.77
N PHE A 159 -1.13 -8.51 -2.46
CA PHE A 159 0.01 -8.12 -1.65
C PHE A 159 0.62 -9.38 -1.03
N GLY A 160 1.76 -9.83 -1.58
CA GLY A 160 2.52 -10.94 -1.04
C GLY A 160 3.38 -10.45 0.12
N LEU A 161 3.22 -11.07 1.29
CA LEU A 161 3.93 -10.76 2.52
C LEU A 161 4.85 -11.93 2.87
N ALA A 162 6.15 -11.68 2.95
CA ALA A 162 7.14 -12.69 3.29
C ALA A 162 8.06 -12.20 4.42
N PRO A 163 8.73 -13.14 5.13
CA PRO A 163 9.62 -12.78 6.24
C PRO A 163 10.67 -11.72 5.88
N ARG A 164 11.20 -11.04 6.89
CA ARG A 164 12.09 -9.87 6.79
C ARG A 164 11.43 -8.61 6.23
N GLY A 165 10.10 -8.51 6.29
CA GLY A 165 9.38 -7.34 5.82
C GLY A 165 9.27 -7.24 4.30
N LYS A 166 9.46 -8.36 3.59
CA LYS A 166 9.42 -8.38 2.12
C LYS A 166 7.98 -8.29 1.64
N VAL A 167 7.72 -7.36 0.73
CA VAL A 167 6.40 -7.16 0.10
C VAL A 167 6.54 -7.08 -1.40
N ARG A 168 5.65 -7.76 -2.11
CA ARG A 168 5.47 -7.68 -3.56
C ARG A 168 4.00 -7.45 -3.89
N VAL A 169 3.75 -6.80 -5.02
CA VAL A 169 2.41 -6.38 -5.42
C VAL A 169 2.13 -6.85 -6.85
N TRP A 170 0.92 -7.33 -7.08
CA TRP A 170 0.45 -7.69 -8.41
C TRP A 170 -0.99 -7.26 -8.64
N LEU A 171 -1.37 -7.09 -9.90
CA LEU A 171 -2.75 -7.19 -10.33
C LEU A 171 -3.05 -8.64 -10.68
N GLN A 172 -4.13 -9.18 -10.11
CA GLN A 172 -4.54 -10.56 -10.33
C GLN A 172 -5.12 -10.71 -11.73
N ASP A 173 -4.68 -11.76 -12.44
CA ASP A 173 -5.30 -12.21 -13.68
C ASP A 173 -6.11 -13.50 -13.44
N ILE A 174 -6.81 -13.98 -14.46
CA ILE A 174 -7.70 -15.15 -14.38
C ILE A 174 -7.05 -16.41 -14.96
N GLY A 175 -7.63 -17.57 -14.64
CA GLY A 175 -7.25 -18.86 -15.24
C GLY A 175 -5.74 -19.12 -15.15
N ASP A 176 -5.13 -19.43 -16.29
CA ASP A 176 -3.69 -19.73 -16.41
C ASP A 176 -2.80 -18.52 -16.72
N TYR A 177 -3.36 -17.32 -16.81
CA TYR A 177 -2.58 -16.11 -17.09
C TYR A 177 -1.79 -15.68 -15.84
N PRO A 178 -0.50 -15.31 -15.97
CA PRO A 178 0.27 -14.84 -14.82
C PRO A 178 -0.28 -13.50 -14.32
N ASN A 179 -0.20 -13.30 -13.00
CA ASN A 179 -0.50 -12.02 -12.39
C ASN A 179 0.51 -10.97 -12.86
N LEU A 180 0.03 -9.74 -13.07
CA LEU A 180 0.87 -8.66 -13.54
C LEU A 180 1.60 -7.98 -12.37
N PRO A 181 2.94 -7.97 -12.34
CA PRO A 181 3.67 -7.25 -11.31
C PRO A 181 3.32 -5.76 -11.32
N VAL A 182 3.15 -5.20 -10.12
CA VAL A 182 3.01 -3.77 -9.90
C VAL A 182 4.27 -3.28 -9.21
N THR A 183 4.89 -2.24 -9.77
CA THR A 183 6.04 -1.56 -9.18
C THR A 183 5.58 -0.20 -8.67
N PRO A 184 5.30 -0.06 -7.37
CA PRO A 184 5.03 1.24 -6.77
C PRO A 184 6.23 2.17 -6.95
N ILE A 185 5.98 3.48 -7.05
CA ILE A 185 7.02 4.52 -7.03
C ILE A 185 7.88 4.37 -5.78
N LYS A 186 7.22 4.12 -4.65
CA LYS A 186 7.87 3.84 -3.37
C LYS A 186 7.18 2.66 -2.71
N LEU A 187 7.98 1.70 -2.25
CA LEU A 187 7.57 0.63 -1.36
C LEU A 187 8.58 0.59 -0.21
N GLU A 188 8.10 0.88 0.98
CA GLU A 188 8.93 0.90 2.19
C GLU A 188 8.28 0.06 3.28
N THR A 189 8.99 -0.93 3.79
CA THR A 189 8.58 -1.70 4.97
C THR A 189 9.52 -1.41 6.13
N VAL A 190 8.96 -1.04 7.27
CA VAL A 190 9.70 -0.70 8.50
C VAL A 190 9.21 -1.49 9.70
N SER A 191 10.01 -1.55 10.75
CA SER A 191 9.69 -2.19 12.04
C SER A 191 10.38 -1.45 13.20
N GLY A 192 10.00 -1.78 14.44
CA GLY A 192 10.58 -1.18 15.65
C GLY A 192 10.31 0.33 15.75
N ASP A 193 11.34 1.10 16.09
CA ASP A 193 11.21 2.55 16.33
C ASP A 193 10.81 3.37 15.09
N LYS A 194 10.95 2.78 13.90
CA LYS A 194 10.56 3.39 12.62
C LYS A 194 9.04 3.27 12.33
N LEU A 195 8.32 2.46 13.10
CA LEU A 195 6.87 2.36 13.03
C LEU A 195 6.24 3.72 13.39
N ARG A 196 5.23 4.14 12.64
CA ARG A 196 4.50 5.39 12.90
C ARG A 196 3.03 5.10 13.10
N LEU A 197 2.37 4.59 12.06
CA LEU A 197 0.97 4.21 12.12
C LEU A 197 0.76 3.00 13.03
N CYS A 198 1.66 2.01 12.94
CA CYS A 198 1.49 0.72 13.60
C CYS A 198 2.12 0.66 14.99
N LYS A 199 2.66 1.77 15.51
CA LYS A 199 3.41 1.79 16.77
C LYS A 199 2.58 1.33 17.97
N SER A 200 1.30 1.70 18.01
CA SER A 200 0.37 1.27 19.07
C SER A 200 -0.20 -0.15 18.84
N MET A 201 0.13 -0.78 17.72
CA MET A 201 -0.35 -2.12 17.35
C MET A 201 0.73 -3.20 17.49
N VAL A 202 1.92 -2.83 17.98
CA VAL A 202 3.02 -3.77 18.20
C VAL A 202 2.58 -4.82 19.21
N ARG A 203 2.72 -6.08 18.82
CA ARG A 203 2.40 -7.22 19.68
C ARG A 203 3.54 -7.55 20.62
N ASP A 204 3.18 -8.01 21.81
CA ASP A 204 4.13 -8.70 22.68
C ASP A 204 4.65 -9.96 21.98
N LYS A 205 5.96 -10.21 22.05
CA LYS A 205 6.61 -11.40 21.47
C LYS A 205 6.03 -12.71 22.03
N ALA A 206 5.59 -12.73 23.29
CA ALA A 206 4.96 -13.88 23.92
C ALA A 206 3.58 -14.20 23.31
N SER A 207 2.93 -13.24 22.64
CA SER A 207 1.63 -13.46 21.99
C SER A 207 1.72 -14.23 20.67
N TYR A 208 2.92 -14.45 20.13
CA TYR A 208 3.14 -15.24 18.92
C TYR A 208 3.14 -16.72 19.29
N ILE A 209 1.96 -17.33 19.23
CA ILE A 209 1.76 -18.75 19.51
C ILE A 209 2.39 -19.58 18.39
N PRO A 210 3.28 -20.53 18.70
CA PRO A 210 3.84 -21.43 17.68
C PRO A 210 2.75 -22.25 17.00
N ILE A 211 2.91 -22.43 15.69
CA ILE A 211 2.00 -23.24 14.88
C ILE A 211 2.78 -24.46 14.41
N LYS A 212 2.31 -25.65 14.78
CA LYS A 212 3.01 -26.91 14.53
C LYS A 212 3.37 -27.13 13.04
N SER A 213 2.45 -26.81 12.13
CA SER A 213 2.70 -26.93 10.68
C SER A 213 3.84 -26.03 10.20
N ILE A 214 3.94 -24.81 10.73
CA ILE A 214 5.02 -23.87 10.45
C ILE A 214 6.34 -24.43 10.98
N GLU A 215 6.37 -24.91 12.23
CA GLU A 215 7.57 -25.48 12.84
C GLU A 215 8.09 -26.68 12.04
N GLU A 216 7.21 -27.59 11.64
CA GLU A 216 7.55 -28.73 10.78
C GLU A 216 8.05 -28.28 9.41
N PHE A 217 7.42 -27.28 8.79
CA PHE A 217 7.80 -26.77 7.47
C PHE A 217 9.17 -26.10 7.44
N ILE A 218 9.60 -25.47 8.54
CA ILE A 218 10.87 -24.73 8.62
C ILE A 218 12.00 -25.49 9.31
N LYS A 219 11.72 -26.65 9.92
CA LYS A 219 12.67 -27.41 10.75
C LYS A 219 14.03 -27.65 10.08
N ASP A 220 14.02 -28.02 8.81
CA ASP A 220 15.24 -28.39 8.06
C ASP A 220 15.68 -27.29 7.07
N LYS A 221 15.20 -26.04 7.27
CA LYS A 221 15.51 -24.91 6.39
C LYS A 221 16.36 -23.88 7.11
N THR A 222 17.26 -23.25 6.36
CA THR A 222 18.03 -22.10 6.84
C THR A 222 17.23 -20.82 6.62
N TYR A 223 17.09 -20.02 7.68
CA TYR A 223 16.49 -18.69 7.57
C TYR A 223 17.46 -17.71 6.87
N PRO A 224 17.01 -16.87 5.91
CA PRO A 224 15.64 -16.68 5.44
C PRO A 224 15.13 -17.79 4.52
N TYR A 225 13.86 -18.16 4.69
CA TYR A 225 13.22 -19.23 3.92
C TYR A 225 12.77 -18.72 2.55
N GLY A 226 13.47 -19.03 1.47
CA GLY A 226 13.07 -18.70 0.09
C GLY A 226 13.56 -17.34 -0.44
N GLU A 227 13.37 -17.15 -1.74
CA GLU A 227 13.79 -16.00 -2.55
C GLU A 227 12.58 -15.16 -2.97
N TRP A 228 12.14 -14.30 -2.04
CA TRP A 228 11.00 -13.39 -2.20
C TRP A 228 11.37 -11.98 -2.69
#